data_AF-A0A1B6LN42-F1
#
_entry.id   AF-A0A1B6LN42-F1
#
_cell.length_a   1.000
_cell.length_b   1.000
_cell.length_c   1.000
_cell.angle_alpha   90.00
_cell.angle_beta   90.00
_cell.angle_gamma   90.00
#
_symmetry.space_group_name_H-M   'P 1'
#
loop_
_entity.id
_entity.type
_entity.pdbx_description
1 polymer ?
#
loop_
_entity_poly.entity_id
_entity_poly.type
_entity_poly.pdbx_seq_one_letter_code
_entity_poly.pdbx_strand_id
1 'polypeptide(L)'
;TYYVQAIERFLRNNPGRQVTQYQVSRLLGESFLSAATPTVAVKGFRRCGIVPINRDVFTDADFVASTTTEIPNPSQSHPTADINPVSPDPDKDGPADADPNASATSGPVDPDPNASATSGSGST
;
A
#
# COMPACT_ATOMS: atom_id res chain seq x y z
N THR A 1 -11.84 19.89 -22.88
CA THR A 1 -11.72 19.27 -21.54
C THR A 1 -13.07 19.31 -20.84
N TYR A 2 -13.37 18.36 -19.94
CA TYR A 2 -14.68 18.30 -19.28
C TYR A 2 -15.05 19.57 -18.50
N TYR A 3 -14.05 20.23 -17.91
CA TYR A 3 -14.27 21.47 -17.16
C TYR A 3 -14.74 22.63 -18.05
N VAL A 4 -14.17 22.78 -19.25
CA VAL A 4 -14.62 23.79 -20.23
C VAL A 4 -16.05 23.52 -20.66
N GLN A 5 -16.42 22.25 -20.89
CA GLN A 5 -17.80 21.88 -21.23
C GLN A 5 -18.79 22.23 -20.11
N ALA A 6 -18.40 22.02 -18.84
CA ALA A 6 -19.21 22.40 -17.69
C ALA A 6 -19.40 23.92 -17.59
N ILE A 7 -18.33 24.70 -17.81
CA ILE A 7 -18.39 26.18 -17.87
C ILE A 7 -19.32 26.64 -18.99
N GLU A 8 -19.15 26.13 -20.21
CA GLU A 8 -19.99 26.54 -21.32
C GLU A 8 -21.46 26.20 -21.07
N ARG A 9 -21.75 25.03 -20.49
CA ARG A 9 -23.11 24.64 -20.10
C ARG A 9 -23.69 25.60 -19.06
N PHE A 10 -22.89 25.99 -18.07
CA PHE A 10 -23.31 26.94 -17.06
C PHE A 10 -23.63 28.32 -17.67
N LEU A 11 -22.76 28.83 -18.54
CA LEU A 11 -22.93 30.13 -19.19
C LEU A 11 -24.16 30.14 -20.12
N ARG A 12 -24.41 29.05 -20.86
CA ARG A 12 -25.62 28.90 -21.70
C ARG A 12 -26.89 28.91 -20.86
N ASN A 13 -26.87 28.29 -19.67
CA ASN A 13 -28.02 28.22 -18.78
C ASN A 13 -28.21 29.49 -17.93
N ASN A 14 -27.19 30.36 -17.85
CA ASN A 14 -27.19 31.57 -17.03
C ASN A 14 -26.71 32.78 -17.87
N PRO A 15 -27.48 33.21 -18.87
CA PRO A 15 -27.08 34.32 -19.73
C PRO A 15 -26.84 35.59 -18.91
N GLY A 16 -25.78 36.33 -19.23
CA GLY A 16 -25.40 37.57 -18.54
C GLY A 16 -24.77 37.39 -17.16
N ARG A 17 -24.60 36.15 -16.68
CA ARG A 17 -23.89 35.86 -15.42
C ARG A 17 -22.49 35.34 -15.70
N GLN A 18 -21.51 35.88 -14.99
CA GLN A 18 -20.14 35.40 -15.01
C GLN A 18 -19.93 34.25 -14.01
N VAL A 19 -18.97 33.38 -14.31
CA VAL A 19 -18.53 32.34 -13.38
C VAL A 19 -17.73 32.98 -12.25
N THR A 20 -18.16 32.76 -11.01
CA THR A 20 -17.45 33.23 -9.81
C THR A 20 -16.73 32.09 -9.09
N GLN A 21 -15.81 32.39 -8.18
CA GLN A 21 -15.08 31.38 -7.40
C GLN A 21 -16.00 30.42 -6.63
N TYR A 22 -17.20 30.89 -6.22
CA TYR A 22 -18.21 30.05 -5.56
C TYR A 22 -18.79 28.97 -6.48
N GLN A 23 -18.82 29.21 -7.79
CA GLN A 23 -19.33 28.26 -8.78
C GLN A 23 -18.25 27.32 -9.29
N VAL A 24 -16.98 27.71 -9.19
CA VAL A 24 -15.83 26.90 -9.62
C VAL A 24 -15.82 25.53 -8.95
N SER A 25 -16.06 25.45 -7.64
CA SER A 25 -16.08 24.18 -6.91
C SER A 25 -17.14 23.23 -7.45
N ARG A 26 -18.34 23.74 -7.74
CA ARG A 26 -19.44 22.96 -8.31
C ARG A 26 -19.10 22.46 -9.71
N LEU A 27 -18.65 23.36 -10.59
CA LEU A 27 -18.30 23.01 -11.98
C LEU A 27 -17.13 22.02 -12.03
N LEU A 28 -16.16 22.18 -11.12
CA LEU A 28 -15.06 21.25 -10.97
C LEU A 28 -15.58 19.88 -10.54
N GLY A 29 -16.45 19.81 -9.52
CA GLY A 29 -17.04 18.56 -9.07
C GLY A 29 -17.77 17.81 -10.19
N GLU A 30 -18.61 18.50 -10.96
CA GLU A 30 -19.33 17.91 -12.11
C GLU A 30 -18.36 17.40 -13.20
N SER A 31 -17.34 18.20 -13.53
CA SER A 31 -16.34 17.83 -14.54
C SER A 31 -15.38 16.74 -14.08
N PHE A 32 -15.04 16.69 -12.79
CA PHE A 32 -14.14 15.72 -12.21
C PHE A 32 -14.75 14.32 -12.27
N LEU A 33 -16.03 14.19 -11.93
CA LEU A 33 -16.74 12.91 -12.06
C LEU A 33 -16.77 12.41 -13.51
N SER A 34 -16.90 13.33 -14.47
CA SER A 34 -16.86 13.00 -15.90
C SER A 34 -15.46 12.58 -16.37
N ALA A 35 -14.41 13.14 -15.75
CA ALA A 35 -13.02 12.82 -16.07
C ALA A 35 -12.52 11.53 -15.38
N ALA A 36 -12.95 11.31 -14.14
CA ALA A 36 -12.55 10.22 -13.24
C ALA A 36 -13.21 8.89 -13.64
N THR A 37 -13.01 8.48 -14.89
CA THR A 37 -13.55 7.24 -15.42
C THR A 37 -12.63 6.05 -15.09
N PRO A 38 -13.17 4.85 -14.89
CA PRO A 38 -12.37 3.64 -14.68
C PRO A 38 -11.35 3.39 -15.79
N THR A 39 -11.65 3.81 -17.03
CA THR A 39 -10.74 3.70 -18.17
C THR A 39 -9.45 4.48 -17.96
N VAL A 40 -9.50 5.65 -17.32
CA VAL A 40 -8.30 6.44 -17.00
C VAL A 40 -7.46 5.71 -15.95
N ALA A 41 -8.09 5.15 -14.92
CA ALA A 41 -7.40 4.35 -13.90
C ALA A 41 -6.74 3.08 -14.50
N VAL A 42 -7.47 2.33 -15.34
CA VAL A 42 -6.94 1.15 -16.04
C VAL A 42 -5.74 1.50 -16.91
N LYS A 43 -5.81 2.63 -17.64
CA LYS A 43 -4.67 3.12 -18.43
C LYS A 43 -3.47 3.47 -17.54
N GLY A 44 -3.71 4.06 -16.37
CA GLY A 44 -2.67 4.31 -15.36
C GLY A 44 -1.99 3.02 -14.91
N PHE A 45 -2.77 2.02 -14.50
CA PHE A 45 -2.21 0.72 -14.07
C PHE A 45 -1.44 0.00 -15.18
N ARG A 46 -1.94 0.07 -16.42
CA ARG A 46 -1.22 -0.48 -17.58
C ARG A 46 0.11 0.23 -17.81
N ARG A 47 0.14 1.56 -17.72
CA ARG A 47 1.36 2.35 -17.95
C ARG A 47 2.40 2.14 -16.86
N CYS A 48 2.00 1.80 -15.65
CA CYS A 48 2.93 1.45 -14.57
C CYS A 48 3.32 -0.03 -14.56
N GLY A 49 2.85 -0.85 -15.52
CA GLY A 49 3.12 -2.28 -15.53
C GLY A 49 2.51 -3.04 -14.34
N ILE A 50 1.47 -2.48 -13.69
CA ILE A 50 0.80 -3.14 -12.56
C ILE A 50 -0.17 -4.20 -13.09
N VAL A 51 -0.92 -3.88 -14.15
CA VAL A 51 -1.84 -4.81 -14.82
C VAL A 51 -1.76 -4.64 -16.34
N PRO A 52 -1.29 -5.64 -17.11
CA PRO A 52 -0.62 -6.86 -16.65
C PRO A 52 0.71 -6.55 -15.93
N ILE A 53 1.16 -7.45 -15.06
CA ILE A 53 2.42 -7.30 -14.34
C ILE A 53 3.57 -7.32 -15.35
N ASN A 54 4.32 -6.23 -15.44
CA ASN A 54 5.52 -6.11 -16.25
C ASN A 54 6.53 -5.18 -15.57
N ARG A 55 7.72 -5.69 -15.27
CA ARG A 55 8.78 -4.96 -14.57
C ARG A 55 9.62 -4.08 -15.50
N ASP A 56 9.66 -4.41 -16.78
CA ASP A 56 10.51 -3.77 -17.78
C ASP A 56 9.88 -2.49 -18.37
N VAL A 57 8.90 -1.92 -17.67
CA VAL A 57 8.15 -0.74 -18.10
C VAL A 57 8.89 0.56 -17.76
N PHE A 58 9.74 0.52 -16.73
CA PHE A 58 10.56 1.66 -16.32
C PHE A 58 11.99 1.52 -16.84
N THR A 59 12.57 2.65 -17.24
CA THR A 59 13.96 2.77 -17.66
C THR A 59 14.78 3.46 -16.57
N ASP A 60 16.11 3.35 -16.62
CA ASP A 60 17.00 4.04 -15.66
C ASP A 60 16.75 5.57 -15.62
N ALA A 61 16.31 6.15 -16.75
CA ALA A 61 15.97 7.57 -16.84
C ALA A 61 14.77 7.95 -15.95
N ASP A 62 13.84 7.03 -15.70
CA ASP A 62 12.68 7.26 -14.83
C ASP A 62 13.06 7.34 -13.34
N PHE A 63 14.28 6.90 -12.98
CA PHE A 63 14.80 6.89 -11.61
C PHE A 63 15.84 7.98 -11.32
N VAL A 64 16.12 8.91 -12.24
CA VAL A 64 17.18 9.93 -12.08
C VAL A 64 17.02 10.78 -10.81
N ALA A 65 15.78 11.01 -10.36
CA ALA A 65 15.52 11.77 -9.13
C ALA A 65 15.85 11.00 -7.84
N SER A 66 15.92 9.66 -7.86
CA SER A 66 16.16 8.86 -6.65
C SER A 66 17.55 9.08 -6.08
N THR A 67 18.55 9.36 -6.92
CA THR A 67 19.95 9.57 -6.52
C THR A 67 20.12 10.71 -5.53
N THR A 68 19.25 11.74 -5.57
CA THR A 68 19.30 12.87 -4.63
C THR A 68 18.84 12.48 -3.22
N THR A 69 17.99 11.46 -3.11
CA THR A 69 17.38 11.01 -1.85
C THR A 69 17.98 9.71 -1.31
N GLU A 70 18.93 9.10 -2.01
CA GLU A 70 19.65 7.91 -1.54
C GLU A 70 20.48 8.24 -0.29
N ILE A 71 20.01 7.78 0.87
CA ILE A 71 20.73 7.87 2.14
C ILE A 71 21.40 6.50 2.38
N PRO A 72 22.72 6.44 2.57
CA PRO A 72 23.41 5.19 2.84
C PRO A 72 22.81 4.47 4.05
N ASN A 73 22.43 3.20 3.87
CA ASN A 73 21.95 2.37 4.98
C ASN A 73 23.11 2.10 5.96
N PRO A 74 23.05 2.59 7.21
CA PRO A 74 24.15 2.41 8.17
C PRO A 74 24.37 0.94 8.58
N SER A 75 23.43 0.04 8.28
CA SER A 75 23.50 -1.39 8.64
C SER A 75 24.23 -2.27 7.61
N GLN A 76 24.74 -1.71 6.52
CA GLN A 76 25.51 -2.46 5.49
C GLN A 76 27.03 -2.31 5.61
N SER A 77 27.55 -1.95 6.80
CA SER A 77 28.94 -2.22 7.12
C SER A 77 29.07 -3.72 7.45
N HIS A 78 29.20 -4.57 6.43
CA HIS A 78 29.83 -5.87 6.65
C HIS A 78 31.34 -5.61 6.74
N PRO A 79 31.98 -5.71 7.94
CA PRO A 79 33.40 -5.90 7.95
C PRO A 79 33.65 -7.25 7.27
N THR A 80 34.38 -7.24 6.14
CA THR A 80 35.12 -8.42 5.71
C THR A 80 36.12 -8.70 6.82
N ALA A 81 35.70 -9.47 7.83
CA ALA A 81 36.62 -10.03 8.79
C ALA A 81 37.49 -11.03 8.02
N ASP A 82 38.77 -10.70 7.90
CA ASP A 82 39.83 -11.61 7.47
C ASP A 82 39.62 -12.98 8.14
N ILE A 83 39.26 -13.99 7.34
CA ILE A 83 39.25 -15.39 7.77
C ILE A 83 40.72 -15.82 7.85
N ASN A 84 41.35 -15.58 9.00
CA ASN A 84 42.58 -16.29 9.35
C ASN A 84 42.23 -17.77 9.62
N PRO A 85 42.91 -18.74 8.99
CA PRO A 85 42.63 -20.15 9.24
C PRO A 85 43.27 -20.56 10.57
N VAL A 86 42.47 -20.62 11.64
CA VAL A 86 42.88 -21.29 12.87
C VAL A 86 42.61 -22.79 12.75
N SER A 87 43.66 -23.58 12.95
CA SER A 87 43.74 -25.03 12.84
C SER A 87 42.78 -25.78 13.79
N PRO A 88 42.43 -27.05 13.48
CA PRO A 88 41.51 -27.83 14.29
C PRO A 88 42.24 -28.50 15.47
N ASP A 89 41.84 -28.19 16.70
CA ASP A 89 42.20 -29.00 17.87
C ASP A 89 41.16 -30.11 18.10
N PRO A 90 41.60 -31.34 18.44
CA PRO A 90 40.74 -32.52 18.50
C PRO A 90 40.10 -32.72 19.88
N ASP A 91 38.96 -33.42 19.86
CA ASP A 91 38.39 -34.20 20.95
C ASP A 91 37.84 -33.49 22.20
N LYS A 92 36.50 -33.38 22.24
CA LYS A 92 35.74 -33.76 23.44
C LYS A 92 34.31 -34.15 23.08
N ASP A 93 34.12 -35.46 22.89
CA ASP A 93 32.81 -36.12 22.85
C ASP A 93 32.05 -35.95 24.17
N GLY A 94 30.73 -35.76 24.06
CA GLY A 94 29.76 -35.93 25.15
C GLY A 94 28.32 -35.80 24.62
N PRO A 95 27.38 -36.68 25.01
CA PRO A 95 26.40 -37.23 24.07
C PRO A 95 25.05 -36.50 24.03
N ALA A 96 24.36 -36.76 22.91
CA ALA A 96 23.02 -36.32 22.57
C ALA A 96 21.93 -36.85 23.52
N ASP A 97 20.91 -36.03 23.81
CA ASP A 97 19.56 -36.48 24.16
C ASP A 97 18.51 -35.44 23.68
N ALA A 98 17.66 -35.89 22.74
CA ALA A 98 16.22 -35.64 22.48
C ALA A 98 15.54 -34.33 22.98
N ASP A 99 14.59 -33.67 22.32
CA ASP A 99 13.75 -33.86 21.12
C ASP A 99 13.11 -32.46 20.84
N PRO A 100 12.75 -32.09 19.59
CA PRO A 100 12.13 -30.81 19.27
C PRO A 100 10.60 -30.94 19.30
N ASN A 101 9.91 -30.09 20.05
CA ASN A 101 8.54 -29.59 19.81
C ASN A 101 7.82 -29.32 21.14
N ALA A 102 7.75 -28.04 21.52
CA ALA A 102 6.70 -27.55 22.41
C ALA A 102 6.15 -26.26 21.78
N SER A 103 5.21 -26.46 20.86
CA SER A 103 4.27 -25.43 20.41
C SER A 103 3.44 -24.92 21.59
N ALA A 104 3.49 -23.62 21.85
CA ALA A 104 2.52 -22.94 22.69
C ALA A 104 2.20 -21.56 22.08
N THR A 105 1.15 -21.57 21.27
CA THR A 105 0.33 -20.40 20.93
C THR A 105 -0.29 -19.84 22.20
N SER A 106 -0.06 -18.56 22.52
CA SER A 106 -0.87 -17.83 23.51
C SER A 106 -1.22 -16.45 22.96
N GLY A 107 -2.42 -16.34 22.40
CA GLY A 107 -3.08 -15.05 22.20
C GLY A 107 -3.59 -14.49 23.53
N PRO A 108 -3.79 -13.17 23.66
CA PRO A 108 -4.20 -12.56 24.92
C PRO A 108 -5.68 -12.84 25.19
N VAL A 109 -5.94 -13.38 26.38
CA VAL A 109 -7.25 -13.47 27.03
C VAL A 109 -7.52 -12.19 27.80
N ASP A 110 -8.69 -11.57 27.60
CA ASP A 110 -9.28 -10.60 28.52
C ASP A 110 -10.82 -10.72 28.51
N PRO A 111 -11.51 -10.37 29.62
CA PRO A 111 -12.72 -11.05 30.09
C PRO A 111 -14.03 -10.25 29.98
N ASP A 112 -15.15 -10.99 29.99
CA ASP A 112 -16.56 -10.55 30.11
C ASP A 112 -16.84 -9.68 31.36
N PRO A 113 -17.87 -8.80 31.33
CA PRO A 113 -19.08 -9.12 32.10
C PRO A 113 -20.36 -8.40 31.61
N ASN A 114 -21.32 -9.10 30.99
CA ASN A 114 -22.73 -8.79 31.25
C ASN A 114 -23.65 -9.99 31.05
N ALA A 115 -24.27 -10.39 32.15
CA ALA A 115 -25.06 -11.59 32.28
C ALA A 115 -26.49 -11.45 31.75
N SER A 116 -27.03 -12.61 31.34
CA SER A 116 -28.43 -13.06 31.46
C SER A 116 -29.54 -12.34 30.69
N ALA A 117 -30.13 -13.04 29.70
CA ALA A 117 -31.57 -13.25 29.63
C ALA A 117 -31.92 -14.45 28.72
N THR A 118 -32.45 -15.49 29.35
CA THR A 118 -33.21 -16.62 28.81
C THR A 118 -34.39 -16.17 27.95
N SER A 119 -34.60 -16.79 26.78
CA SER A 119 -35.88 -17.40 26.36
C SER A 119 -35.83 -17.91 24.92
N GLY A 120 -35.98 -19.22 24.75
CA GLY A 120 -36.28 -19.84 23.46
C GLY A 120 -37.79 -20.00 23.30
N SER A 121 -38.32 -19.57 22.16
CA SER A 121 -39.63 -20.02 21.67
C SER A 121 -39.54 -20.21 20.14
N GLY A 122 -39.69 -21.45 19.70
CA GLY A 122 -39.76 -21.86 18.30
C GLY A 122 -40.83 -22.92 18.18
N SER A 123 -42.02 -22.49 17.74
CA SER A 123 -43.24 -23.26 17.56
C SER A 123 -43.11 -24.29 16.43
N THR A 124 -43.66 -25.48 16.66
CA THR A 124 -44.33 -26.32 15.64
C THR A 124 -45.80 -26.39 16.01
#